data_AF-A0AAD1TT66-F1
#
_entry.id   AF-A0AAD1TT66-F1
#
_cell.length_a   1.000
_cell.length_b   1.000
_cell.length_c   1.000
_cell.angle_alpha   90.00
_cell.angle_beta   90.00
_cell.angle_gamma   90.00
#
_symmetry.space_group_name_H-M   'P 1'
#
loop_
_entity.id
_entity.type
_entity.pdbx_description
1 polymer ?
#
loop_
_entity_poly.entity_id
_entity_poly.type
_entity_poly.pdbx_seq_one_letter_code
_entity_poly.pdbx_strand_id
1 'polypeptide(L)' 'EADILDAPITADEVQAAIKTTKNGKATGPDGLSAGYYKKFREILALRLADAFNHLR' A
#
# COMPACT_ATOMS: atom_id res chain seq x y z
N GLU A 1 22.28 -7.01 1.99
CA GLU A 1 21.01 -6.58 2.64
C GLU A 1 20.63 -5.11 2.45
N ALA A 2 21.56 -4.16 2.24
CA ALA A 2 21.19 -2.74 2.03
C ALA A 2 20.49 -2.46 0.67
N ASP A 3 20.75 -3.27 -0.35
CA ASP A 3 20.33 -3.02 -1.74
C ASP A 3 18.80 -3.14 -1.96
N ILE A 4 18.14 -4.04 -1.23
CA ILE A 4 16.68 -4.27 -1.31
C ILE A 4 15.85 -3.15 -0.69
N LEU A 5 16.40 -2.44 0.30
CA LEU A 5 15.71 -1.31 0.91
C LEU A 5 15.65 -0.13 -0.05
N ASP A 6 16.65 0.04 -0.91
CA ASP A 6 16.75 1.14 -1.89
C ASP A 6 16.09 0.88 -3.24
N ALA A 7 15.67 -0.36 -3.47
CA ALA A 7 14.90 -0.72 -4.65
C ALA A 7 13.56 0.04 -4.72
N PRO A 8 13.06 0.32 -5.94
CA PRO A 8 11.76 0.92 -6.12
C PRO A 8 10.65 -0.05 -5.67
N ILE A 9 9.67 0.48 -4.94
CA ILE A 9 8.51 -0.27 -4.46
C ILE A 9 7.67 -0.70 -5.67
N THR A 10 7.36 -1.99 -5.75
CA THR A 10 6.53 -2.55 -6.82
C THR A 10 5.04 -2.58 -6.45
N ALA A 11 4.18 -2.57 -7.47
CA ALA A 11 2.73 -2.68 -7.23
C ALA A 11 2.33 -4.01 -6.58
N ASP A 12 3.05 -5.10 -6.86
CA ASP A 12 2.79 -6.41 -6.24
C ASP A 12 3.04 -6.38 -4.73
N GLU A 13 4.14 -5.76 -4.29
CA GLU A 13 4.45 -5.57 -2.87
C GLU A 13 3.35 -4.78 -2.17
N VAL A 14 2.85 -3.71 -2.81
CA VAL A 14 1.75 -2.92 -2.26
C VAL A 14 0.47 -3.74 -2.19
N GLN A 15 0.13 -4.54 -3.21
CA GLN A 15 -1.03 -5.42 -3.18
C GLN A 15 -0.93 -6.47 -2.07
N ALA A 16 0.24 -7.08 -1.90
CA ALA A 16 0.52 -8.04 -0.84
C ALA A 16 0.36 -7.37 0.54
N ALA A 17 0.89 -6.17 0.73
CA ALA A 17 0.74 -5.39 1.97
C ALA A 17 -0.72 -5.04 2.28
N ILE A 18 -1.50 -4.61 1.28
CA ILE A 18 -2.93 -4.35 1.43
C ILE A 18 -3.68 -5.64 1.81
N LYS A 19 -3.32 -6.78 1.22
CA LYS A 19 -3.94 -8.09 1.53
C LYS A 19 -3.70 -8.52 2.97
N THR A 20 -2.48 -8.34 3.48
CA THR A 20 -2.09 -8.71 4.86
C THR A 20 -2.53 -7.70 5.92
N THR A 21 -2.96 -6.51 5.51
CA THR A 21 -3.48 -5.48 6.43
C THR A 21 -4.67 -6.01 7.25
N LYS A 22 -4.59 -5.90 8.58
CA LYS A 22 -5.63 -6.38 9.50
C LYS A 22 -6.92 -5.56 9.37
N ASN A 23 -8.06 -6.24 9.39
CA ASN A 23 -9.36 -5.59 9.41
C ASN A 23 -9.75 -5.20 10.85
N GLY A 24 -10.65 -4.21 11.01
CA GLY A 24 -11.21 -3.85 12.32
C GLY A 24 -10.36 -2.87 13.16
N LYS A 25 -9.30 -2.29 12.58
CA LYS A 25 -8.64 -1.13 13.19
C LYS A 25 -9.43 0.15 12.92
N ALA A 26 -9.35 1.11 13.84
CA ALA A 26 -9.89 2.45 13.62
C ALA A 26 -9.26 3.08 12.37
N THR A 27 -10.09 3.79 11.59
CA THR A 27 -9.64 4.51 10.41
C THR A 27 -8.74 5.68 10.79
N GLY A 28 -7.85 6.08 9.88
CA GLY A 28 -7.10 7.31 10.03
C GLY A 28 -7.98 8.57 9.91
N PRO A 29 -7.37 9.76 9.89
CA PRO A 29 -8.09 11.03 9.66
C PRO A 29 -8.77 11.09 8.28
N ASP A 30 -8.39 10.22 7.35
CA ASP A 30 -8.98 10.03 6.02
C ASP A 30 -10.31 9.26 6.05
N GLY A 31 -10.63 8.58 7.16
CA GLY A 31 -11.88 7.82 7.31
C GLY A 31 -11.97 6.55 6.46
N LEU A 32 -10.90 6.16 5.75
CA LEU A 32 -10.88 4.97 4.91
C LEU A 32 -10.49 3.74 5.74
N SER A 33 -11.33 2.71 5.70
CA SER A 33 -11.04 1.45 6.39
C SER A 33 -10.15 0.53 5.57
N ALA A 34 -9.53 -0.47 6.21
CA ALA A 34 -8.80 -1.52 5.51
C ALA A 34 -9.64 -2.21 4.42
N GLY A 35 -10.96 -2.26 4.58
CA GLY A 35 -11.88 -2.79 3.57
C GLY A 35 -11.89 -1.97 2.27
N TYR A 36 -11.75 -0.65 2.36
CA TYR A 36 -11.63 0.22 1.18
C TYR A 36 -10.38 -0.13 0.37
N TYR A 37 -9.23 -0.16 1.02
CA TYR A 37 -7.96 -0.50 0.37
C TYR A 37 -7.99 -1.91 -0.23
N LYS A 38 -8.55 -2.89 0.48
CA LYS A 38 -8.70 -4.27 -0.04
C LYS A 38 -9.61 -4.35 -1.26
N LYS A 39 -10.71 -3.60 -1.28
CA LYS A 39 -11.66 -3.57 -2.39
C LYS A 39 -11.05 -2.96 -3.65
N PHE A 40 -10.24 -1.92 -3.52
CA PHE A 40 -9.68 -1.18 -4.64
C PHE A 40 -8.18 -1.43 -4.87
N ARG A 41 -7.63 -2.51 -4.29
CA ARG A 41 -6.20 -2.81 -4.28
C ARG A 41 -5.56 -2.81 -5.67
N GLU A 42 -6.28 -3.25 -6.70
CA GLU A 42 -5.76 -3.35 -8.07
C GLU A 42 -5.49 -1.98 -8.68
N ILE A 43 -6.35 -1.01 -8.38
CA ILE A 43 -6.24 0.37 -8.86
C ILE A 43 -5.29 1.16 -7.96
N LEU A 44 -5.42 0.99 -6.64
CA LEU A 44 -4.64 1.74 -5.66
C LEU A 44 -3.17 1.34 -5.65
N ALA A 45 -2.83 0.06 -5.84
CA ALA A 45 -1.44 -0.40 -5.73
C ALA A 45 -0.51 0.28 -6.73
N LEU A 46 -0.95 0.48 -7.98
CA LEU A 46 -0.18 1.21 -8.99
C LEU A 46 0.09 2.66 -8.58
N ARG A 47 -0.94 3.36 -8.06
CA ARG A 47 -0.83 4.77 -7.65
C ARG A 47 -0.04 4.95 -6.37
N LEU A 48 -0.19 4.03 -5.42
CA LEU A 48 0.54 4.04 -4.16
C LEU A 48 2.02 3.73 -4.39
N ALA A 49 2.36 2.74 -5.21
CA ALA A 49 3.74 2.44 -5.56
C ALA A 49 4.43 3.66 -6.21
N ASP A 50 3.78 4.30 -7.18
CA ASP A 50 4.28 5.53 -7.81
C ASP A 50 4.50 6.65 -6.79
N ALA A 51 3.49 6.93 -5.95
CA ALA A 51 3.57 7.97 -4.93
C ALA A 51 4.71 7.71 -3.91
N PHE A 52 4.85 6.49 -3.40
CA PHE A 52 5.90 6.16 -2.44
C PHE A 52 7.31 6.25 -3.04
N ASN A 53 7.47 5.89 -4.31
CA ASN A 53 8.74 6.06 -5.00
C ASN A 53 9.06 7.53 -5.32
N HIS A 54 8.06 8.38 -5.53
CA HIS A 54 8.25 9.83 -5.74
C HIS A 54 8.50 10.63 -4.45
N LEU A 55 8.06 10.12 -3.30
CA LEU A 55 8.30 10.76 -1.98
C LEU A 55 9.69 10.48 -1.42
N ARG A 56 10.47 9.65 -2.11
CA ARG A 56 11.76 9.14 -1.67
C ARG A 56 12.91 10.03 -2.11
#